data_AF-A0A7X8D5F2-F1
#
_entry.id   AF-A0A7X8D5F2-F1
#
_cell.length_a   1.000
_cell.length_b   1.000
_cell.length_c   1.000
_cell.angle_alpha   90.00
_cell.angle_beta   90.00
_cell.angle_gamma   90.00
#
_symmetry.space_group_name_H-M   'P 1'
#
loop_
_entity.id
_entity.type
_entity.pdbx_description
1 polymer ?
#
loop_
_entity_poly.entity_id
_entity_poly.type
_entity_poly.pdbx_seq_one_letter_code
_entity_poly.pdbx_strand_id
1 'polypeptide(L)'
;MRNRLLPRALLTASLLLSLGAVWAAQPSTEAKSPVLHLEAQAYTEIDQDTVIITLQATHQSSEQSVVTQALAQTVAAVLDEVKTQDVVKVSSGHYSVRPQHDKEGSITAWIGQSQLLFESTDMKAASELAAKYQEKMPVSNVAFTVSKAARNQAEKALMSEAAQAFQERAQEMALALGYEHFAIKELHLGGSGAVYRAPKSYRTEMMMAAAPAADSLPIHQGTEEVSLSLNGSIYLLDKK
;
A
#
# COMPACT_ATOMS: atom_id res chain seq x y z
N MET A 1 9.92 -93.39 25.72
CA MET A 1 10.17 -93.26 27.18
C MET A 1 11.64 -92.93 27.39
N ARG A 2 11.91 -91.87 28.18
CA ARG A 2 13.13 -91.55 28.95
C ARG A 2 14.48 -91.52 28.19
N ASN A 3 15.10 -90.36 27.98
CA ASN A 3 15.83 -89.50 28.92
C ASN A 3 17.35 -89.73 28.79
N ARG A 4 18.13 -88.63 28.93
CA ARG A 4 19.57 -88.54 29.32
C ARG A 4 20.62 -88.68 28.20
N LEU A 5 21.74 -87.96 28.16
CA LEU A 5 22.39 -86.88 28.93
C LEU A 5 23.57 -86.36 28.06
N LEU A 6 23.80 -85.03 28.05
CA LEU A 6 25.05 -84.21 28.04
C LEU A 6 26.44 -84.83 27.65
N PRO A 7 27.53 -84.04 27.50
CA PRO A 7 27.83 -82.86 26.64
C PRO A 7 29.27 -82.91 26.02
N ARG A 8 29.63 -81.95 25.15
CA ARG A 8 30.94 -81.21 25.08
C ARG A 8 31.34 -80.81 23.65
N ALA A 9 31.49 -79.48 23.50
CA ALA A 9 32.55 -78.72 22.82
C ALA A 9 33.10 -79.19 21.45
N LEU A 10 33.09 -78.29 20.46
CA LEU A 10 34.32 -77.74 19.85
C LEU A 10 33.99 -76.65 18.81
N LEU A 11 34.86 -75.64 18.77
CA LEU A 11 34.84 -74.48 17.90
C LEU A 11 34.79 -74.84 16.40
N THR A 12 33.96 -74.13 15.64
CA THR A 12 34.17 -73.95 14.19
C THR A 12 33.81 -72.51 13.80
N ALA A 13 34.84 -71.77 13.37
CA ALA A 13 34.73 -70.44 12.80
C ALA A 13 34.02 -70.52 11.43
N SER A 14 32.92 -69.79 11.27
CA SER A 14 32.21 -69.67 9.99
C SER A 14 32.29 -68.23 9.48
N LEU A 15 32.97 -68.12 8.35
CA LEU A 15 33.23 -66.95 7.54
C LEU A 15 31.91 -66.42 6.95
N LEU A 16 31.41 -65.27 7.42
CA LEU A 16 30.29 -64.58 6.80
C LEU A 16 30.83 -63.56 5.80
N LEU A 17 30.81 -63.92 4.51
CA LEU A 17 30.96 -62.99 3.40
C LEU A 17 29.77 -62.02 3.40
N SER A 18 30.00 -60.79 3.86
CA SER A 18 29.10 -59.67 3.59
C SER A 18 29.33 -59.17 2.17
N LEU A 19 28.52 -59.62 1.20
CA LEU A 19 28.35 -58.91 -0.07
C LEU A 19 27.65 -57.57 0.22
N GLY A 20 28.43 -56.52 0.40
CA GLY A 20 27.91 -55.16 0.38
C GLY A 20 27.45 -54.83 -1.03
N ALA A 21 26.14 -54.81 -1.26
CA ALA A 21 25.58 -54.16 -2.44
C ALA A 21 25.89 -52.67 -2.32
N VAL A 22 26.93 -52.21 -3.02
CA VAL A 22 27.16 -50.77 -3.23
C VAL A 22 26.04 -50.29 -4.13
N TRP A 23 24.99 -49.77 -3.52
CA TRP A 23 24.04 -48.91 -4.22
C TRP A 23 24.81 -47.67 -4.64
N ALA A 24 25.29 -47.65 -5.89
CA ALA A 24 25.82 -46.45 -6.49
C ALA A 24 24.65 -45.47 -6.59
N ALA A 25 24.53 -44.57 -5.62
CA ALA A 25 23.72 -43.38 -5.77
C ALA A 25 24.27 -42.64 -6.99
N GLN A 26 23.55 -42.69 -8.12
CA GLN A 26 23.88 -41.83 -9.24
C GLN A 26 23.75 -40.39 -8.75
N PRO A 27 24.82 -39.58 -8.78
CA PRO A 27 24.64 -38.15 -8.59
C PRO A 27 23.77 -37.70 -9.76
N SER A 28 22.54 -37.31 -9.46
CA SER A 28 21.71 -36.55 -10.39
C SER A 28 22.41 -35.20 -10.58
N THR A 29 23.39 -35.15 -11.47
CA THR A 29 23.84 -33.90 -12.11
C THR A 29 22.73 -33.47 -13.06
N GLU A 30 21.61 -33.09 -12.48
CA GLU A 30 20.65 -32.22 -13.15
C GLU A 30 21.41 -30.90 -13.32
N ALA A 31 21.90 -30.65 -14.52
CA ALA A 31 22.56 -29.40 -14.86
C ALA A 31 21.56 -28.29 -14.55
N LYS A 32 21.77 -27.56 -13.45
CA LYS A 32 20.85 -26.50 -13.06
C LYS A 32 20.90 -25.43 -14.14
N SER A 33 19.80 -25.29 -14.88
CA SER A 33 19.63 -24.22 -15.86
C SER A 33 19.95 -22.88 -15.20
N PRO A 34 20.68 -21.97 -15.89
CA PRO A 34 20.96 -20.65 -15.35
C PRO A 34 19.68 -19.93 -14.99
N VAL A 35 19.71 -19.22 -13.87
CA VAL A 35 18.57 -18.45 -13.36
C VAL A 35 18.86 -16.97 -13.57
N LEU A 36 17.91 -16.27 -14.20
CA LEU A 36 17.95 -14.83 -14.37
C LEU A 36 16.86 -14.19 -13.52
N HIS A 37 17.21 -13.18 -12.73
CA HIS A 37 16.25 -12.37 -11.98
C HIS A 37 15.88 -11.13 -12.79
N LEU A 38 14.59 -10.84 -12.85
CA LEU A 38 14.02 -9.76 -13.65
C LEU A 38 12.99 -8.98 -12.84
N GLU A 39 12.87 -7.70 -13.20
CA GLU A 39 11.81 -6.81 -12.73
C GLU A 39 11.15 -6.15 -13.93
N ALA A 40 9.82 -6.05 -13.88
CA ALA A 40 9.01 -5.28 -14.82
C ALA A 40 8.02 -4.42 -14.04
N GLN A 41 7.68 -3.25 -14.58
CA GLN A 41 6.74 -2.32 -13.97
C GLN A 41 5.76 -1.81 -15.01
N ALA A 42 4.51 -1.62 -14.59
CA ALA A 42 3.49 -0.90 -15.33
C ALA A 42 2.94 0.23 -14.45
N TYR A 43 2.53 1.33 -15.07
CA TYR A 43 1.97 2.49 -14.36
C TYR A 43 0.88 3.15 -15.20
N THR A 44 -0.07 3.79 -14.52
CA THR A 44 -1.13 4.56 -15.14
C THR A 44 -1.47 5.77 -14.28
N GLU A 45 -1.90 6.86 -14.91
CA GLU A 45 -2.41 8.05 -14.24
C GLU A 45 -3.94 7.99 -14.17
N ILE A 46 -4.51 8.27 -13.00
CA ILE A 46 -5.94 8.24 -12.76
C ILE A 46 -6.39 9.60 -12.25
N ASP A 47 -7.49 10.11 -12.80
CA ASP A 47 -8.10 11.34 -12.31
C ASP A 47 -8.63 11.18 -10.88
N GLN A 48 -8.40 12.19 -10.05
CA GLN A 48 -8.96 12.24 -8.70
C GLN A 48 -10.48 12.45 -8.78
N ASP A 49 -11.24 11.46 -8.32
CA ASP A 49 -12.71 11.42 -8.39
C ASP A 49 -13.39 11.63 -7.02
N THR A 50 -12.61 11.76 -5.95
CA THR A 50 -13.10 11.85 -4.57
C THR A 50 -12.65 13.15 -3.93
N VAL A 51 -13.59 13.89 -3.33
CA VAL A 51 -13.29 15.06 -2.49
C VAL A 51 -13.24 14.67 -1.02
N ILE A 52 -12.29 15.24 -0.30
CA ILE A 52 -12.18 15.19 1.16
C ILE A 52 -12.23 16.62 1.69
N ILE A 53 -13.32 16.99 2.36
CA ILE A 53 -13.47 18.27 3.02
C ILE A 53 -13.20 18.09 4.51
N THR A 54 -12.20 18.81 5.04
CA THR A 54 -11.87 18.81 6.46
C THR A 54 -12.57 19.99 7.14
N LEU A 55 -13.43 19.69 8.11
CA LEU A 55 -14.05 20.66 9.00
C LEU A 55 -13.31 20.65 10.33
N GLN A 56 -13.11 21.82 10.95
CA GLN A 56 -12.35 21.94 12.19
C GLN A 56 -13.08 22.77 13.24
N ALA A 57 -13.25 22.20 14.44
CA ALA A 57 -13.60 22.95 15.65
C ALA A 57 -12.32 23.33 16.40
N THR A 58 -12.30 24.54 16.97
CA THR A 58 -11.25 24.98 17.90
C THR A 58 -11.91 25.55 19.14
N HIS A 59 -11.37 25.23 20.31
CA HIS A 59 -11.86 25.76 21.58
C HIS A 59 -10.69 26.15 22.48
N GLN A 60 -10.86 27.22 23.26
CA GLN A 60 -9.88 27.70 24.22
C GLN A 60 -10.53 27.91 25.59
N SER A 61 -9.85 27.49 26.65
CA SER A 61 -10.28 27.75 28.04
C SER A 61 -9.07 27.74 28.97
N SER A 62 -9.19 28.30 30.17
CA SER A 62 -8.21 28.13 31.25
C SER A 62 -8.16 26.69 31.76
N GLU A 63 -9.22 25.90 31.54
CA GLU A 63 -9.34 24.51 32.00
C GLU A 63 -9.32 23.51 30.83
N GLN A 64 -8.44 22.51 30.91
CA GLN A 64 -8.30 21.46 29.90
C GLN A 64 -9.58 20.62 29.72
N SER A 65 -10.27 20.35 30.82
CA SER A 65 -11.52 19.58 30.86
C SER A 65 -12.62 20.26 30.05
N VAL A 66 -12.77 21.57 30.19
CA VAL A 66 -13.75 22.38 29.45
C VAL A 66 -13.48 22.33 27.94
N VAL A 67 -12.21 22.46 27.52
CA VAL A 67 -11.83 22.32 26.11
C VAL A 67 -12.20 20.94 25.56
N THR A 68 -11.84 19.89 26.29
CA THR A 68 -12.10 18.49 25.87
C THR A 68 -13.60 18.22 25.74
N GLN A 69 -14.39 18.69 26.72
CA GLN A 69 -15.85 18.48 26.73
C GLN A 69 -16.53 19.26 25.60
N ALA A 70 -16.14 20.51 25.36
CA ALA A 70 -16.71 21.33 24.28
C ALA A 70 -16.45 20.74 22.89
N LEU A 71 -15.23 20.25 22.64
CA LEU A 71 -14.89 19.60 21.37
C LEU A 71 -15.65 18.27 21.20
N ALA A 72 -15.72 17.44 22.24
CA ALA A 72 -16.45 16.18 22.20
C ALA A 72 -17.94 16.39 21.90
N GLN A 73 -18.57 17.38 22.55
CA GLN A 73 -19.97 17.73 22.29
C GLN A 73 -20.19 18.25 20.87
N THR A 74 -19.29 19.09 20.37
CA THR A 74 -19.35 19.61 18.99
C THR A 74 -19.29 18.47 17.97
N VAL A 75 -18.32 17.56 18.13
CA VAL A 75 -18.15 16.41 17.22
C VAL A 75 -19.34 15.45 17.31
N ALA A 76 -19.80 15.11 18.52
CA ALA A 76 -20.94 14.22 18.72
C ALA A 76 -22.22 14.77 18.06
N ALA A 77 -22.49 16.07 18.21
CA ALA A 77 -23.65 16.71 17.59
C ALA A 77 -23.62 16.61 16.05
N VAL A 78 -22.46 16.81 15.43
CA VAL A 78 -22.33 16.66 13.97
C VAL A 78 -22.50 15.20 13.57
N LEU A 79 -21.82 14.26 14.25
CA LEU A 79 -21.87 12.84 13.92
C LEU A 79 -23.28 12.24 14.06
N ASP A 80 -24.07 12.65 15.05
CA ASP A 80 -25.43 12.16 15.22
C ASP A 80 -26.37 12.61 14.10
N GLU A 81 -26.15 13.80 13.53
CA GLU A 81 -26.94 14.32 12.42
C GLU A 81 -26.52 13.76 11.04
N VAL A 82 -25.23 13.41 10.86
CA VAL A 82 -24.72 12.93 9.55
C VAL A 82 -24.85 11.42 9.34
N LYS A 83 -25.17 10.63 10.38
CA LYS A 83 -25.37 9.16 10.30
C LYS A 83 -26.40 8.73 9.25
N THR A 84 -27.26 9.63 8.78
CA THR A 84 -28.32 9.35 7.80
C THR A 84 -27.93 9.66 6.35
N GLN A 85 -26.70 10.10 6.10
CA GLN A 85 -26.22 10.50 4.76
C GLN A 85 -25.33 9.40 4.17
N ASP A 86 -25.88 8.53 3.32
CA ASP A 86 -25.10 7.44 2.71
C ASP A 86 -24.12 7.91 1.61
N VAL A 87 -24.37 9.09 1.04
CA VAL A 87 -23.58 9.65 -0.07
C VAL A 87 -22.27 10.27 0.40
N VAL A 88 -22.20 10.71 1.66
CA VAL A 88 -21.01 11.37 2.24
C VAL A 88 -20.52 10.57 3.43
N LYS A 89 -19.35 9.96 3.28
CA LYS A 89 -18.69 9.24 4.36
C LYS A 89 -18.05 10.24 5.31
N VAL A 90 -18.46 10.20 6.58
CA VAL A 90 -17.90 11.06 7.62
C VAL A 90 -16.98 10.25 8.53
N SER A 91 -15.80 10.79 8.80
CA SER A 91 -14.81 10.17 9.70
C SER A 91 -14.14 11.21 10.60
N SER A 92 -13.64 10.77 11.74
CA SER A 92 -12.88 11.64 12.66
C SER A 92 -11.46 11.86 12.14
N GLY A 93 -10.99 13.10 12.22
CA GLY A 93 -9.65 13.50 11.83
C GLY A 93 -8.72 13.75 13.01
N HIS A 94 -7.83 14.73 12.85
CA HIS A 94 -6.91 15.15 13.90
C HIS A 94 -7.64 15.65 15.14
N TYR A 95 -7.15 15.25 16.31
CA TYR A 95 -7.59 15.75 17.61
C TYR A 95 -6.34 16.11 18.43
N SER A 96 -6.33 17.30 19.01
CA SER A 96 -5.26 17.70 19.93
C SER A 96 -5.75 18.71 20.96
N VAL A 97 -5.19 18.63 22.17
CA VAL A 97 -5.36 19.64 23.22
C VAL A 97 -3.98 19.92 23.77
N ARG A 98 -3.54 21.18 23.72
CA ARG A 98 -2.20 21.60 24.11
C ARG A 98 -2.25 22.80 25.05
N PRO A 99 -1.34 22.88 26.04
CA PRO A 99 -1.25 24.05 26.89
C PRO A 99 -0.66 25.22 26.10
N GLN A 100 -1.11 26.42 26.41
CA GLN A 100 -0.50 27.68 26.01
C GLN A 100 0.24 28.23 27.23
N HIS A 101 1.53 28.50 27.07
CA HIS A 101 2.37 29.03 28.12
C HIS A 101 2.60 30.54 27.93
N ASP A 102 2.79 31.26 29.03
CA ASP A 102 3.34 32.62 29.00
C ASP A 102 4.88 32.61 28.80
N LYS A 103 5.51 33.79 28.91
CA LYS A 103 6.96 33.94 28.75
C LYS A 103 7.74 33.30 29.90
N GLU A 104 7.10 33.18 31.05
CA GLU A 104 7.62 32.63 32.29
C GLU A 104 7.47 31.10 32.35
N GLY A 105 6.77 30.49 31.38
CA GLY A 105 6.56 29.06 31.24
C GLY A 105 5.35 28.51 32.01
N SER A 106 4.52 29.39 32.58
CA SER A 106 3.28 29.00 33.26
C SER A 106 2.14 28.81 32.28
N ILE A 107 1.28 27.83 32.53
CA ILE A 107 0.10 27.56 31.69
C ILE A 107 -0.92 28.70 31.89
N THR A 108 -1.25 29.40 30.81
CA THR A 108 -2.24 30.49 30.80
C THR A 108 -3.57 30.07 30.19
N ALA A 109 -3.55 29.10 29.27
CA ALA A 109 -4.75 28.55 28.65
C ALA A 109 -4.48 27.15 28.10
N TRP A 110 -5.55 26.48 27.69
CA TRP A 110 -5.56 25.27 26.90
C TRP A 110 -6.23 25.57 25.57
N ILE A 111 -5.59 25.17 24.47
CA ILE A 111 -6.15 25.27 23.13
C ILE A 111 -6.35 23.86 22.61
N GLY A 112 -7.57 23.55 22.18
CA GLY A 112 -7.92 22.29 21.57
C GLY A 112 -8.46 22.45 20.16
N GLN A 113 -8.22 21.43 19.35
CA GLN A 113 -8.66 21.34 17.96
C GLN A 113 -9.19 19.93 17.70
N SER A 114 -10.30 19.81 16.98
CA SER A 114 -10.83 18.54 16.50
C SER A 114 -11.31 18.65 15.06
N GLN A 115 -11.07 17.63 14.26
CA GLN A 115 -11.44 17.61 12.85
C GLN A 115 -12.45 16.51 12.52
N LEU A 116 -13.30 16.78 11.54
CA LEU A 116 -14.12 15.80 10.84
C LEU A 116 -13.78 15.86 9.34
N LEU A 117 -13.68 14.69 8.71
CA LEU A 117 -13.40 14.55 7.29
C LEU A 117 -14.66 14.05 6.59
N PHE A 118 -15.12 14.80 5.59
CA PHE A 118 -16.25 14.45 4.75
C PHE A 118 -15.71 14.01 3.40
N GLU A 119 -15.85 12.72 3.10
CA GLU A 119 -15.32 12.05 1.91
C GLU A 119 -16.49 11.66 0.99
N SER A 120 -16.45 12.06 -0.29
CA SER A 120 -17.46 11.65 -1.27
C SER A 120 -16.96 11.77 -2.71
N THR A 121 -17.52 10.96 -3.59
CA THR A 121 -17.43 11.14 -5.05
C THR A 121 -18.48 12.12 -5.58
N ASP A 122 -19.50 12.47 -4.78
CA ASP A 122 -20.44 13.54 -5.09
C ASP A 122 -19.98 14.84 -4.40
N MET A 123 -19.25 15.65 -5.17
CA MET A 123 -18.72 16.92 -4.68
C MET A 123 -19.80 17.90 -4.23
N LYS A 124 -20.97 17.87 -4.87
CA LYS A 124 -22.08 18.77 -4.55
C LYS A 124 -22.66 18.39 -3.20
N ALA A 125 -22.95 17.10 -2.99
CA ALA A 125 -23.44 16.58 -1.72
C ALA A 125 -22.46 16.85 -0.56
N ALA A 126 -21.15 16.62 -0.77
CA ALA A 126 -20.13 16.92 0.23
C ALA A 126 -20.06 18.41 0.56
N SER A 127 -20.09 19.29 -0.44
CA SER A 127 -20.01 20.75 -0.25
C SER A 127 -21.24 21.30 0.48
N GLU A 128 -22.44 20.83 0.10
CA GLU A 128 -23.70 21.21 0.76
C GLU A 128 -23.70 20.77 2.22
N LEU A 129 -23.22 19.55 2.50
CA LEU A 129 -23.12 19.06 3.88
C LEU A 129 -22.09 19.84 4.69
N ALA A 130 -20.94 20.17 4.11
CA ALA A 130 -19.92 20.98 4.78
C ALA A 130 -20.45 22.39 5.11
N ALA A 131 -21.16 23.02 4.17
CA ALA A 131 -21.77 24.33 4.37
C ALA A 131 -22.79 24.34 5.52
N LYS A 132 -23.53 23.24 5.75
CA LYS A 132 -24.46 23.11 6.88
C LYS A 132 -23.76 23.24 8.25
N TYR A 133 -22.51 22.81 8.36
CA TYR A 133 -21.77 22.77 9.64
C TYR A 133 -20.71 23.87 9.80
N GLN A 134 -20.51 24.72 8.79
CA GLN A 134 -19.42 25.71 8.76
C GLN A 134 -19.42 26.68 9.96
N GLU A 135 -20.58 26.98 10.54
CA GLU A 135 -20.68 27.88 11.71
C GLU A 135 -20.09 27.23 12.97
N LYS A 136 -20.22 25.91 13.13
CA LYS A 136 -19.69 25.15 14.27
C LYS A 136 -18.28 24.64 14.01
N MET A 137 -18.03 24.19 12.79
CA MET A 137 -16.77 23.61 12.33
C MET A 137 -16.42 24.18 10.96
N PRO A 138 -15.75 25.34 10.88
CA PRO A 138 -15.34 25.92 9.60
C PRO A 138 -14.47 24.96 8.80
N VAL A 139 -14.57 25.07 7.47
CA VAL A 139 -13.73 24.31 6.54
C VAL A 139 -12.28 24.76 6.72
N SER A 140 -11.41 23.81 7.08
CA SER A 140 -9.97 24.05 7.25
C SER A 140 -9.14 23.57 6.06
N ASN A 141 -9.64 22.59 5.30
CA ASN A 141 -8.94 22.04 4.14
C ASN A 141 -9.93 21.40 3.14
N VAL A 142 -9.57 21.43 1.86
CA VAL A 142 -10.22 20.66 0.79
C VAL A 142 -9.12 19.94 0.02
N ALA A 143 -9.23 18.62 -0.10
CA ALA A 143 -8.30 17.79 -0.84
C ALA A 143 -9.06 16.88 -1.82
N PHE A 144 -8.36 16.44 -2.85
CA PHE A 144 -8.86 15.49 -3.85
C PHE A 144 -7.99 14.24 -3.84
N THR A 145 -8.61 13.08 -4.05
CA THR A 145 -7.92 11.79 -4.14
C THR A 145 -8.64 10.85 -5.09
N VAL A 146 -7.97 9.75 -5.45
CA VAL A 146 -8.56 8.66 -6.22
C VAL A 146 -9.33 7.71 -5.29
N SER A 147 -10.57 7.41 -5.66
CA SER A 147 -11.44 6.50 -4.93
C SER A 147 -10.83 5.10 -4.89
N LYS A 148 -11.19 4.35 -3.84
CA LYS A 148 -10.81 2.93 -3.76
C LYS A 148 -11.29 2.13 -4.98
N ALA A 149 -12.47 2.48 -5.52
CA ALA A 149 -13.02 1.79 -6.68
C ALA A 149 -12.17 2.04 -7.94
N ALA A 150 -11.85 3.31 -8.23
CA ALA A 150 -11.02 3.68 -9.37
C ALA A 150 -9.60 3.10 -9.24
N ARG A 151 -9.01 3.14 -8.05
CA ARG A 151 -7.70 2.54 -7.79
C ARG A 151 -7.69 1.03 -8.02
N ASN A 152 -8.66 0.30 -7.49
CA ASN A 152 -8.78 -1.15 -7.70
C ASN A 152 -8.96 -1.50 -9.19
N GLN A 153 -9.72 -0.68 -9.93
CA GLN A 153 -9.92 -0.88 -11.36
C GLN A 153 -8.61 -0.70 -12.14
N ALA A 154 -7.85 0.34 -11.82
CA ALA A 154 -6.54 0.58 -12.43
C ALA A 154 -5.53 -0.51 -12.07
N GLU A 155 -5.45 -0.92 -10.80
CA GLU A 155 -4.59 -2.03 -10.37
C GLU A 155 -4.89 -3.31 -11.16
N LYS A 156 -6.17 -3.62 -11.38
CA LYS A 156 -6.58 -4.77 -12.18
C LYS A 156 -6.14 -4.65 -13.65
N ALA A 157 -6.18 -3.46 -14.23
CA ALA A 157 -5.69 -3.24 -15.60
C ALA A 157 -4.17 -3.43 -15.68
N LEU A 158 -3.43 -2.85 -14.72
CA LEU A 158 -1.97 -2.93 -14.64
C LEU A 158 -1.44 -4.35 -14.45
N MET A 159 -2.21 -5.27 -13.87
CA MET A 159 -1.81 -6.68 -13.74
C MET A 159 -1.49 -7.33 -15.09
N SER A 160 -2.33 -7.07 -16.11
CA SER A 160 -2.10 -7.63 -17.44
C SER A 160 -0.89 -6.99 -18.11
N GLU A 161 -0.75 -5.67 -17.98
CA GLU A 161 0.34 -4.90 -18.57
C GLU A 161 1.70 -5.29 -17.96
N ALA A 162 1.77 -5.40 -16.63
CA ALA A 162 2.99 -5.79 -15.94
C ALA A 162 3.40 -7.23 -16.26
N ALA A 163 2.44 -8.16 -16.40
CA ALA A 163 2.72 -9.52 -16.82
C ALA A 163 3.25 -9.59 -18.25
N GLN A 164 2.66 -8.84 -19.17
CA GLN A 164 3.15 -8.72 -20.54
C GLN A 164 4.56 -8.13 -20.59
N ALA A 165 4.79 -7.03 -19.87
CA ALA A 165 6.11 -6.39 -19.79
C ALA A 165 7.19 -7.33 -19.21
N PHE A 166 6.83 -8.18 -18.25
CA PHE A 166 7.74 -9.20 -17.71
C PHE A 166 8.08 -10.26 -18.77
N GLN A 167 7.07 -10.78 -19.48
CA GLN A 167 7.28 -11.78 -20.53
C GLN A 167 8.14 -11.25 -21.68
N GLU A 168 7.86 -10.04 -22.15
CA GLU A 168 8.65 -9.38 -23.20
C GLU A 168 10.10 -9.22 -22.75
N ARG A 169 10.34 -8.68 -21.55
CA ARG A 169 11.68 -8.52 -21.00
C ARG A 169 12.40 -9.86 -20.80
N ALA A 170 11.71 -10.90 -20.35
CA ALA A 170 12.27 -12.23 -20.21
C ALA A 170 12.72 -12.80 -21.55
N GLN A 171 11.89 -12.66 -22.59
CA GLN A 171 12.21 -13.13 -23.93
C GLN A 171 13.40 -12.37 -24.52
N GLU A 172 13.41 -11.04 -24.43
CA GLU A 172 14.51 -10.19 -24.90
C GLU A 172 15.84 -10.57 -24.25
N MET A 173 15.84 -10.77 -22.93
CA MET A 173 17.04 -11.13 -22.18
C MET A 173 17.51 -12.56 -22.48
N ALA A 174 16.60 -13.52 -22.63
CA ALA A 174 16.95 -14.89 -23.01
C ALA A 174 17.65 -14.91 -24.39
N LEU A 175 17.07 -14.24 -25.39
CA LEU A 175 17.64 -14.13 -26.73
C LEU A 175 18.99 -13.41 -26.71
N ALA A 176 19.12 -12.31 -25.97
CA ALA A 176 20.38 -11.56 -25.86
C ALA A 176 21.51 -12.37 -25.21
N LEU A 177 21.17 -13.32 -24.33
CA LEU A 177 22.13 -14.22 -23.67
C LEU A 177 22.40 -15.51 -24.47
N GLY A 178 21.79 -15.67 -25.65
CA GLY A 178 22.00 -16.82 -26.53
C GLY A 178 21.14 -18.05 -26.19
N TYR A 179 20.01 -17.85 -25.49
CA TYR A 179 19.04 -18.90 -25.17
C TYR A 179 17.79 -18.73 -26.06
N GLU A 180 17.15 -19.85 -26.43
CA GLU A 180 15.93 -19.82 -27.27
C GLU A 180 14.65 -19.70 -26.45
N HIS A 181 14.63 -20.31 -25.26
CA HIS A 181 13.45 -20.41 -24.42
C HIS A 181 13.74 -19.99 -22.98
N PHE A 182 12.66 -19.67 -22.26
CA PHE A 182 12.72 -19.52 -20.82
C PHE A 182 11.52 -20.21 -20.16
N ALA A 183 11.68 -20.57 -18.89
CA ALA A 183 10.58 -21.02 -18.05
C ALA A 183 10.55 -20.18 -16.77
N ILE A 184 9.35 -19.81 -16.33
CA ILE A 184 9.18 -19.07 -15.08
C ILE A 184 9.53 -19.98 -13.91
N LYS A 185 10.44 -19.54 -13.05
CA LYS A 185 10.82 -20.24 -11.81
C LYS A 185 10.00 -19.72 -10.64
N GLU A 186 9.96 -18.40 -10.46
CA GLU A 186 9.18 -17.76 -9.40
C GLU A 186 8.71 -16.38 -9.85
N LEU A 187 7.54 -15.98 -9.38
CA LEU A 187 7.00 -14.63 -9.57
C LEU A 187 6.50 -14.11 -8.24
N HIS A 188 6.86 -12.86 -7.97
CA HIS A 188 6.43 -12.05 -6.86
C HIS A 188 5.76 -10.81 -7.42
N LEU A 189 4.46 -10.69 -7.20
CA LEU A 189 3.74 -9.47 -7.48
C LEU A 189 4.05 -8.46 -6.36
N GLY A 190 4.76 -7.41 -6.71
CA GLY A 190 4.99 -6.24 -5.86
C GLY A 190 3.97 -5.16 -6.18
N GLY A 191 3.31 -4.63 -5.16
CA GLY A 191 2.36 -3.55 -5.37
C GLY A 191 1.67 -3.11 -4.10
N SER A 192 1.97 -1.90 -3.66
CA SER A 192 1.03 -0.91 -3.08
C SER A 192 1.82 0.12 -2.29
N GLY A 193 2.57 0.95 -3.01
CA GLY A 193 2.92 2.27 -2.52
C GLY A 193 2.39 3.25 -3.54
N ALA A 194 1.25 3.90 -3.27
CA ALA A 194 0.86 5.07 -4.04
C ALA A 194 2.02 6.06 -3.90
N VAL A 195 2.89 6.13 -4.90
CA VAL A 195 3.87 7.21 -4.96
C VAL A 195 3.06 8.39 -5.43
N TYR A 196 2.66 9.26 -4.50
CA TYR A 196 2.17 10.57 -4.86
C TYR A 196 3.31 11.31 -5.56
N ARG A 197 3.43 11.13 -6.87
CA ARG A 197 4.14 12.07 -7.72
C ARG A 197 3.21 13.25 -7.85
N ALA A 198 3.55 14.34 -7.18
CA ALA A 198 2.89 15.62 -7.40
C ALA A 198 2.75 15.83 -8.91
N PRO A 199 1.57 16.28 -9.38
CA PRO A 199 1.30 16.42 -10.81
C PRO A 199 2.47 17.17 -11.43
N LYS A 200 3.05 16.60 -12.50
CA LYS A 200 4.10 17.28 -13.27
C LYS A 200 3.50 18.63 -13.66
N SER A 201 3.93 19.68 -12.98
CA SER A 201 3.44 21.03 -13.21
C SER A 201 3.96 21.49 -14.56
N TYR A 202 3.29 21.10 -15.65
CA TYR A 202 3.50 21.65 -16.99
C TYR A 202 3.08 23.13 -17.08
N ARG A 203 2.91 23.83 -15.95
CA ARG A 203 2.33 25.18 -15.88
C ARG A 203 3.21 26.23 -15.21
N THR A 204 4.41 25.90 -14.74
CA THR A 204 5.26 26.90 -14.05
C THR A 204 6.13 27.72 -15.01
N GLU A 205 6.37 27.28 -16.24
CA GLU A 205 7.20 28.05 -17.20
C GLU A 205 6.42 29.06 -18.05
N MET A 206 5.08 29.04 -18.06
CA MET A 206 4.27 30.03 -18.81
C MET A 206 3.57 31.09 -17.94
N MET A 207 3.64 31.01 -16.61
CA MET A 207 2.96 31.96 -15.72
C MET A 207 3.81 33.14 -15.23
N MET A 208 5.07 33.26 -15.69
CA MET A 208 5.90 34.46 -15.45
C MET A 208 5.65 35.59 -16.47
N ALA A 209 4.58 35.52 -17.26
CA ALA A 209 4.32 36.49 -18.34
C ALA A 209 2.97 37.24 -18.27
N ALA A 210 2.05 36.96 -17.33
CA ALA A 210 0.77 37.68 -17.31
C ALA A 210 0.09 37.76 -15.92
N ALA A 211 0.38 38.85 -15.24
CA ALA A 211 -0.51 39.71 -14.43
C ALA A 211 -1.35 39.17 -13.23
N PRO A 212 -1.64 40.03 -12.23
CA PRO A 212 -2.31 39.67 -10.98
C PRO A 212 -3.83 39.95 -11.02
N ALA A 213 -4.63 39.10 -10.36
CA ALA A 213 -5.97 39.41 -9.82
C ALA A 213 -6.44 38.32 -8.83
N ALA A 214 -7.19 38.76 -7.83
CA ALA A 214 -7.52 38.09 -6.58
C ALA A 214 -8.66 37.04 -6.64
N ASP A 215 -8.81 36.35 -5.51
CA ASP A 215 -10.02 35.71 -4.98
C ASP A 215 -10.57 34.47 -5.69
N SER A 216 -9.74 33.45 -5.78
CA SER A 216 -10.05 32.06 -5.41
C SER A 216 -8.82 31.25 -5.76
N LEU A 217 -8.25 30.52 -4.79
CA LEU A 217 -7.23 29.52 -5.14
C LEU A 217 -7.91 28.50 -6.07
N PRO A 218 -7.46 28.31 -7.31
CA PRO A 218 -8.06 27.34 -8.21
C PRO A 218 -7.80 25.94 -7.65
N ILE A 219 -8.79 25.35 -6.99
CA ILE A 219 -8.69 23.98 -6.50
C ILE A 219 -9.00 23.07 -7.68
N HIS A 220 -7.95 22.56 -8.33
CA HIS A 220 -8.07 21.64 -9.47
C HIS A 220 -7.92 20.20 -9.01
N GLN A 221 -8.79 19.32 -9.53
CA GLN A 221 -8.58 17.87 -9.45
C GLN A 221 -7.30 17.53 -10.22
N GLY A 222 -6.37 16.86 -9.56
CA GLY A 222 -5.15 16.36 -10.18
C GLY A 222 -5.31 14.92 -10.65
N THR A 223 -4.19 14.33 -11.06
CA THR A 223 -4.07 12.89 -11.30
C THR A 223 -3.21 12.25 -10.20
N GLU A 224 -3.45 10.97 -9.91
CA GLU A 224 -2.55 10.14 -9.12
C GLU A 224 -1.98 9.03 -10.01
N GLU A 225 -0.68 8.78 -9.90
CA GLU A 225 -0.04 7.64 -10.57
C GLU A 225 -0.18 6.38 -9.71
N VAL A 226 -0.70 5.31 -10.30
CA VAL A 226 -0.74 3.97 -9.72
C VAL A 226 0.23 3.10 -10.50
N SER A 227 1.04 2.32 -9.79
CA SER A 227 2.03 1.43 -10.38
C SER A 227 1.98 0.03 -9.77
N LEU A 228 2.40 -0.95 -10.58
CA LEU A 228 2.49 -2.34 -10.21
C LEU A 228 3.82 -2.90 -10.72
N SER A 229 4.56 -3.62 -9.88
CA SER A 229 5.80 -4.27 -10.25
C SER A 229 5.69 -5.79 -10.17
N LEU A 230 6.25 -6.49 -11.16
CA LEU A 230 6.46 -7.92 -11.12
C LEU A 230 7.95 -8.19 -11.02
N ASN A 231 8.33 -8.86 -9.94
CA ASN A 231 9.68 -9.33 -9.69
C ASN A 231 9.69 -10.84 -9.81
N GLY A 232 10.69 -11.42 -10.43
CA GLY A 232 10.72 -12.87 -10.58
C GLY A 232 12.04 -13.40 -11.04
N SER A 233 12.09 -14.72 -11.15
CA SER A 233 13.20 -15.40 -11.77
C SER A 233 12.73 -16.39 -12.82
N ILE A 234 13.56 -16.53 -13.85
CA ILE A 234 13.34 -17.43 -14.97
C ILE A 234 14.52 -18.38 -15.10
N TYR A 235 14.26 -19.60 -15.54
CA TYR A 235 15.27 -20.50 -16.08
C TYR A 235 15.52 -20.15 -17.53
N LEU A 236 16.80 -20.06 -17.91
CA LEU A 236 17.21 -19.95 -19.31
C LEU A 236 17.41 -21.36 -19.88
N LEU A 237 16.77 -21.64 -21.01
CA LEU A 237 16.69 -22.97 -21.61
C LEU A 237 17.20 -22.94 -23.05
N ASP A 238 17.71 -24.07 -23.53
CA ASP A 238 18.14 -24.28 -24.91
C ASP A 238 19.16 -23.25 -25.41
N LYS A 239 20.40 -23.40 -24.92
CA LYS A 239 21.52 -22.55 -25.31
C LYS A 239 21.95 -22.85 -26.75
N LYS A 240 22.10 -21.81 -27.56
CA LYS A 240 22.67 -21.87 -28.91
C LYS A 240 24.17 -22.14 -28.92
#